data_AF-A0A382WAK8-F1
#
_entry.id   AF-A0A382WAK8-F1
#
_cell.length_a   1.000
_cell.length_b   1.000
_cell.length_c   1.000
_cell.angle_alpha   90.00
_cell.angle_beta   90.00
_cell.angle_gamma   90.00
#
_symmetry.space_group_name_H-M   'P 1'
#
loop_
_entity.id
_entity.type
_entity.pdbx_description
1 polymer ?
#
loop_
_entity_poly.entity_id
_entity_poly.type
_entity_poly.pdbx_seq_one_letter_code
_entity_poly.pdbx_strand_id
1 'polypeptide(L)'
;APVNMVGSTMQGGCNCENQAHLRLNINNVEIAAAMAPRPLLLVATTGDWTADTVEVEYPAIRAVYRLYGAEDRLSVRRVDAPHNYNRQSREAAYGFFSRWLHNGESRVSESAFQVEADEDMLVFGKGRGRPSKALNATAVVQLLTGRSEQRLSQLKPVDSGSLRRLKREMGVSLRHALSAEVPTTEQLFIRNTGRERSAKWLTETLLIGRVEQGERTPAVLLSPLPYTARTPAVLVVHPKGRTALFGRANRRPSPLVRELLAKGHRVLAIDPFLTGESG
;
A
#
# COMPACT_ATOMS: atom_id res chain seq x y z
N ALA A 1 -14.33 -4.69 20.96
CA ALA A 1 -13.82 -6.00 21.37
C ALA A 1 -13.54 -6.86 20.13
N PRO A 2 -12.37 -6.73 19.48
CA PRO A 2 -11.99 -7.67 18.41
C PRO A 2 -11.87 -9.10 18.95
N VAL A 3 -12.35 -10.09 18.19
CA VAL A 3 -12.38 -11.51 18.58
C VAL A 3 -11.63 -12.36 17.57
N ASN A 4 -10.54 -13.00 18.00
CA ASN A 4 -9.70 -13.87 17.19
C ASN A 4 -9.19 -13.19 15.90
N MET A 5 -8.82 -11.90 16.01
CA MET A 5 -8.41 -11.07 14.86
C MET A 5 -7.02 -10.45 15.01
N VAL A 6 -6.73 -9.84 16.17
CA VAL A 6 -5.51 -9.01 16.32
C VAL A 6 -4.30 -9.93 16.46
N GLY A 7 -3.34 -9.77 15.55
CA GLY A 7 -2.05 -10.46 15.60
C GLY A 7 -0.96 -9.58 14.99
N SER A 8 0.26 -9.68 15.54
CA SER A 8 1.46 -9.03 15.02
C SER A 8 1.99 -9.70 13.75
N THR A 9 1.72 -10.99 13.59
CA THR A 9 2.23 -11.85 12.50
C THR A 9 1.21 -12.14 11.40
N MET A 10 -0.07 -11.81 11.61
CA MET A 10 -1.15 -12.02 10.63
C MET A 10 -1.96 -10.74 10.41
N GLN A 11 -2.14 -10.37 9.13
CA GLN A 11 -2.78 -9.11 8.73
C GLN A 11 -4.16 -9.29 8.06
N GLY A 12 -4.72 -10.50 8.11
CA GLY A 12 -5.93 -10.89 7.39
C GLY A 12 -5.60 -11.70 6.12
N GLY A 13 -6.35 -12.77 5.90
CA GLY A 13 -6.12 -13.71 4.80
C GLY A 13 -6.85 -13.34 3.52
N CYS A 14 -7.89 -12.53 3.63
CA CYS A 14 -8.68 -12.07 2.50
C CYS A 14 -8.23 -10.69 2.01
N ASN A 15 -8.38 -10.43 0.71
CA ASN A 15 -8.18 -9.11 0.12
C ASN A 15 -9.06 -8.01 0.76
N CYS A 16 -10.20 -8.36 1.38
CA CYS A 16 -11.02 -7.36 2.08
C CYS A 16 -10.38 -6.90 3.40
N GLU A 17 -9.51 -7.71 4.00
CA GLU A 17 -8.81 -7.43 5.26
C GLU A 17 -7.40 -6.88 5.04
N ASN A 18 -6.82 -7.22 3.88
CA ASN A 18 -5.43 -6.97 3.54
C ASN A 18 -5.26 -6.34 2.15
N GLN A 19 -5.99 -5.24 1.90
CA GLN A 19 -5.79 -4.46 0.68
C GLN A 19 -4.37 -3.92 0.58
N ALA A 20 -3.86 -3.81 -0.65
CA ALA A 20 -2.54 -3.24 -0.90
C ALA A 20 -2.41 -1.85 -0.25
N HIS A 21 -1.32 -1.66 0.49
CA HIS A 21 -0.97 -0.44 1.23
C HIS A 21 -1.91 -0.05 2.37
N LEU A 22 -2.80 -0.95 2.81
CA LEU A 22 -3.60 -0.70 4.01
C LEU A 22 -2.71 -0.55 5.26
N ARG A 23 -1.57 -1.24 5.27
CA ARG A 23 -0.60 -1.24 6.38
C ARG A 23 0.80 -1.00 5.83
N LEU A 24 1.29 0.23 5.94
CA LEU A 24 2.66 0.61 5.60
C LEU A 24 3.41 0.87 6.89
N ASN A 25 4.38 0.01 7.20
CA ASN A 25 5.19 0.09 8.43
C ASN A 25 4.35 0.10 9.72
N ILE A 26 3.13 -0.43 9.67
CA ILE A 26 2.24 -0.61 10.83
C ILE A 26 1.65 -2.03 10.82
N ASN A 27 1.12 -2.48 11.95
CA ASN A 27 0.43 -3.76 12.08
C ASN A 27 -0.93 -3.65 12.80
N ASN A 28 -1.64 -4.79 12.94
CA ASN A 28 -2.94 -4.82 13.62
C ASN A 28 -2.86 -4.49 15.12
N VAL A 29 -1.69 -4.65 15.75
CA VAL A 29 -1.45 -4.31 17.16
C VAL A 29 -1.48 -2.80 17.35
N GLU A 30 -0.80 -2.06 16.47
CA GLU A 30 -0.81 -0.59 16.48
C GLU A 30 -2.20 -0.02 16.16
N ILE A 31 -2.91 -0.62 15.20
CA ILE A 31 -4.30 -0.24 14.90
C ILE A 31 -5.20 -0.47 16.12
N ALA A 32 -5.05 -1.60 16.81
CA ALA A 32 -5.79 -1.87 18.04
C ALA A 32 -5.40 -0.88 19.16
N ALA A 33 -4.12 -0.54 19.29
CA ALA A 33 -3.63 0.41 20.28
C ALA A 33 -4.17 1.84 20.08
N ALA A 34 -4.53 2.24 18.86
CA ALA A 34 -5.19 3.52 18.57
C ALA A 34 -6.58 3.66 19.22
N MET A 35 -7.12 2.60 19.84
CA MET A 35 -8.29 2.71 20.71
C MET A 35 -8.01 3.45 22.02
N ALA A 36 -6.76 3.49 22.49
CA ALA A 36 -6.41 4.14 23.75
C ALA A 36 -6.90 5.61 23.80
N PRO A 37 -7.46 6.08 24.92
CA PRO A 37 -7.71 5.39 26.20
C PRO A 37 -9.16 4.85 26.33
N ARG A 38 -9.86 4.58 25.22
CA ARG A 38 -11.20 3.99 25.25
C ARG A 38 -11.11 2.51 25.64
N PRO A 39 -12.14 1.92 26.27
CA PRO A 39 -12.12 0.51 26.61
C PRO A 39 -11.90 -0.41 25.41
N LEU A 40 -11.07 -1.43 25.60
CA LEU A 40 -10.76 -2.46 24.60
C LEU A 40 -10.62 -3.82 25.25
N LEU A 41 -11.36 -4.81 24.73
CA LEU A 41 -11.17 -6.23 25.01
C LEU A 41 -10.54 -6.91 23.79
N LEU A 42 -9.45 -7.62 23.98
CA LEU A 42 -8.89 -8.56 23.01
C LEU A 42 -9.38 -9.97 23.34
N VAL A 43 -10.20 -10.58 22.49
CA VAL A 43 -10.49 -12.02 22.60
C VAL A 43 -9.57 -12.76 21.64
N ALA A 44 -8.92 -13.80 22.15
CA ALA A 44 -7.93 -14.61 21.44
C ALA A 44 -8.20 -16.10 21.67
N THR A 45 -7.55 -16.96 20.89
CA THR A 45 -7.68 -18.40 21.02
C THR A 45 -6.34 -19.11 20.85
N THR A 46 -6.19 -20.33 21.39
CA THR A 46 -4.93 -21.09 21.34
C THR A 46 -4.61 -21.68 19.95
N GLY A 47 -5.63 -21.89 19.11
CA GLY A 47 -5.51 -22.59 17.84
C GLY A 47 -5.48 -21.71 16.58
N ASP A 48 -5.08 -20.44 16.67
CA ASP A 48 -4.85 -19.59 15.48
C ASP A 48 -3.71 -18.56 15.71
N TRP A 49 -3.56 -17.60 14.78
CA TRP A 49 -2.52 -16.56 14.84
C TRP A 49 -2.62 -15.62 16.06
N THR A 50 -3.69 -15.70 16.85
CA THR A 50 -3.87 -14.95 18.10
C THR A 50 -3.37 -15.72 19.33
N ALA A 51 -2.79 -16.92 19.17
CA ALA A 51 -2.29 -17.74 20.27
C ALA A 51 -1.37 -16.99 21.23
N ASP A 52 -0.52 -16.10 20.70
CA ASP A 52 0.46 -15.32 21.45
C ASP A 52 -0.09 -13.99 22.01
N THR A 53 -1.40 -13.72 21.87
CA THR A 53 -2.01 -12.42 22.25
C THR A 53 -1.72 -12.01 23.69
N VAL A 54 -1.68 -12.97 24.62
CA VAL A 54 -1.48 -12.67 26.04
C VAL A 54 -0.02 -12.28 26.30
N GLU A 55 0.91 -12.87 25.58
CA GLU A 55 2.36 -12.73 25.77
C GLU A 55 2.96 -11.62 24.91
N VAL A 56 2.40 -11.33 23.73
CA VAL A 56 2.98 -10.41 22.73
C VAL A 56 2.09 -9.19 22.50
N GLU A 57 0.88 -9.37 21.96
CA GLU A 57 0.02 -8.25 21.53
C GLU A 57 -0.52 -7.44 22.71
N TYR A 58 -1.02 -8.11 23.76
CA TYR A 58 -1.61 -7.44 24.92
C TYR A 58 -0.60 -6.57 25.67
N PRO A 59 0.64 -7.03 26.02
CA PRO A 59 1.64 -6.17 26.64
C PRO A 59 2.04 -4.97 25.78
N ALA A 60 2.14 -5.15 24.45
CA ALA A 60 2.44 -4.06 23.52
C ALA A 60 1.34 -2.99 23.51
N ILE A 61 0.07 -3.40 23.41
CA ILE A 61 -1.07 -2.47 23.46
C ILE A 61 -1.18 -1.82 24.85
N ARG A 62 -0.97 -2.58 25.92
CA ARG A 62 -0.99 -2.08 27.30
C ARG A 62 0.06 -1.00 27.53
N ALA A 63 1.23 -1.09 26.89
CA ALA A 63 2.25 -0.06 26.97
C ALA A 63 1.78 1.29 26.43
N VAL A 64 0.94 1.31 25.40
CA VAL A 64 0.30 2.53 24.87
C VAL A 64 -0.76 3.05 25.83
N TYR A 65 -1.63 2.18 26.38
CA TYR A 65 -2.65 2.59 27.36
C TYR A 65 -2.05 3.22 28.63
N ARG A 66 -0.87 2.75 29.05
CA ARG A 66 -0.11 3.31 30.17
C ARG A 66 0.31 4.75 29.97
N LEU A 67 0.57 5.19 28.73
CA LEU A 67 0.85 6.60 28.43
C LEU A 67 -0.33 7.52 28.79
N TYR A 68 -1.53 6.95 28.90
CA TYR A 68 -2.76 7.65 29.28
C TYR A 68 -3.23 7.31 30.70
N GLY A 69 -2.48 6.50 31.46
CA GLY A 69 -2.89 6.00 32.77
C GLY A 69 -4.20 5.20 32.74
N ALA A 70 -4.46 4.48 31.64
CA ALA A 70 -5.75 3.83 31.36
C ALA A 70 -5.63 2.31 31.23
N GLU A 71 -4.60 1.67 31.79
CA GLU A 71 -4.40 0.22 31.63
C GLU A 71 -5.57 -0.63 32.14
N ASP A 72 -6.36 -0.12 33.08
CA ASP A 72 -7.57 -0.76 33.62
C ASP A 72 -8.72 -0.87 32.61
N ARG A 73 -8.61 -0.16 31.48
CA ARG A 73 -9.56 -0.17 30.36
C ARG A 73 -9.22 -1.17 29.27
N LEU A 74 -8.04 -1.77 29.34
CA LEU A 74 -7.62 -2.84 28.43
C LEU A 74 -7.80 -4.19 29.14
N SER A 75 -8.44 -5.13 28.46
CA SER A 75 -8.57 -6.51 28.94
C SER A 75 -8.30 -7.51 27.83
N VAL A 76 -7.98 -8.75 28.22
CA VAL A 76 -7.74 -9.86 27.30
C VAL A 76 -8.43 -11.12 27.80
N ARG A 77 -8.98 -11.91 26.89
CA ARG A 77 -9.51 -13.25 27.15
C ARG A 77 -8.98 -14.21 26.08
N ARG A 78 -8.11 -15.15 26.48
CA ARG A 78 -7.72 -16.29 25.65
C ARG A 78 -8.62 -17.49 25.96
N VAL A 79 -9.17 -18.11 24.92
CA VAL A 79 -9.98 -19.34 24.99
C VAL A 79 -9.15 -20.50 24.46
N ASP A 80 -9.22 -21.66 25.11
CA ASP A 80 -8.58 -22.86 24.57
C ASP A 80 -9.51 -23.52 23.53
N ALA A 81 -9.25 -23.22 22.25
CA ALA A 81 -10.05 -23.64 21.11
C ALA A 81 -9.31 -23.36 19.77
N PRO A 82 -9.71 -24.02 18.67
CA PRO A 82 -9.37 -23.57 17.31
C PRO A 82 -9.99 -22.19 16.99
N HIS A 83 -9.66 -21.61 15.83
CA HIS A 83 -10.28 -20.36 15.33
C HIS A 83 -11.82 -20.43 15.41
N ASN A 84 -12.45 -19.47 16.11
CA ASN A 84 -13.86 -19.60 16.49
C ASN A 84 -14.61 -18.27 16.72
N TYR A 85 -15.91 -18.39 16.96
CA TYR A 85 -16.71 -17.40 17.69
C TYR A 85 -17.67 -18.12 18.66
N ASN A 86 -17.12 -19.00 19.49
CA ASN A 86 -17.88 -19.90 20.37
C ASN A 86 -18.48 -19.17 21.60
N ARG A 87 -19.24 -19.92 22.42
CA ARG A 87 -19.92 -19.37 23.61
C ARG A 87 -18.97 -18.65 24.56
N GLN A 88 -17.79 -19.19 24.85
CA GLN A 88 -16.83 -18.55 25.76
C GLN A 88 -16.33 -17.21 25.21
N SER A 89 -16.06 -17.15 23.90
CA SER A 89 -15.68 -15.91 23.21
C SER A 89 -16.81 -14.88 23.22
N ARG A 90 -18.06 -15.32 23.00
CA ARG A 90 -19.25 -14.46 23.05
C ARG A 90 -19.53 -13.93 24.46
N GLU A 91 -19.50 -14.78 25.49
CA GLU A 91 -19.72 -14.38 26.89
C GLU A 91 -18.67 -13.37 27.38
N ALA A 92 -17.42 -13.46 26.90
CA ALA A 92 -16.41 -12.44 27.16
C ALA A 92 -16.79 -11.07 26.56
N ALA A 93 -17.31 -11.06 25.33
CA ALA A 93 -17.83 -9.85 24.70
C ALA A 93 -19.07 -9.31 25.42
N TYR A 94 -20.01 -10.17 25.82
CA TYR A 94 -21.20 -9.79 26.58
C TYR A 94 -20.81 -9.10 27.89
N GLY A 95 -19.90 -9.69 28.66
CA GLY A 95 -19.40 -9.10 29.90
C GLY A 95 -18.70 -7.75 29.69
N PHE A 96 -17.92 -7.62 28.62
CA PHE A 96 -17.27 -6.34 28.26
C PHE A 96 -18.30 -5.25 27.94
N PHE A 97 -19.27 -5.52 27.07
CA PHE A 97 -20.27 -4.52 26.69
C PHE A 97 -21.24 -4.22 27.84
N SER A 98 -21.64 -5.21 28.62
CA SER A 98 -22.44 -5.02 29.84
C SER A 98 -21.77 -4.02 30.79
N ARG A 99 -20.47 -4.22 31.09
CA ARG A 99 -19.69 -3.30 31.94
C ARG A 99 -19.63 -1.88 31.36
N TRP A 100 -19.25 -1.74 30.09
CA TRP A 100 -18.88 -0.43 29.53
C TRP A 100 -20.03 0.37 28.91
N LEU A 101 -21.12 -0.29 28.52
CA LEU A 101 -22.29 0.37 27.92
C LEU A 101 -23.51 0.39 28.85
N HIS A 102 -23.61 -0.56 29.78
CA HIS A 102 -24.79 -0.71 30.64
C HIS A 102 -24.50 -0.56 32.14
N ASN A 103 -23.24 -0.34 32.54
CA ASN A 103 -22.81 -0.38 33.95
C ASN A 103 -23.26 -1.68 34.66
N GLY A 104 -23.35 -2.78 33.91
CA GLY A 104 -23.81 -4.07 34.39
C GLY A 104 -22.67 -4.99 34.85
N GLU A 105 -23.02 -6.24 35.12
CA GLU A 105 -22.06 -7.27 35.53
C GLU A 105 -21.06 -7.59 34.41
N SER A 106 -19.81 -7.83 34.79
CA SER A 106 -18.74 -8.21 33.85
C SER A 106 -18.76 -9.70 33.46
N ARG A 107 -19.59 -10.51 34.10
CA ARG A 107 -19.76 -11.94 33.80
C ARG A 107 -21.21 -12.17 33.39
N VAL A 108 -21.44 -12.31 32.10
CA VAL A 108 -22.78 -12.52 31.53
C VAL A 108 -22.78 -13.90 30.87
N SER A 109 -23.68 -14.79 31.31
CA SER A 109 -23.85 -16.08 30.64
C SER A 109 -24.85 -15.97 29.49
N GLU A 110 -24.58 -16.73 28.43
CA GLU A 110 -25.48 -16.83 27.29
C GLU A 110 -26.77 -17.57 27.66
N SER A 111 -27.90 -16.90 27.49
CA SER A 111 -29.22 -17.51 27.54
C SER A 111 -29.46 -18.37 26.30
N ALA A 112 -30.30 -19.40 26.43
CA ALA A 112 -30.76 -20.16 25.28
C ALA A 112 -31.47 -19.22 24.28
N PHE A 113 -31.16 -19.39 23.00
CA PHE A 113 -31.76 -18.63 21.92
C PHE A 113 -32.12 -19.56 20.76
N GLN A 114 -33.04 -19.13 19.93
CA GLN A 114 -33.38 -19.78 18.68
C GLN A 114 -32.72 -18.99 17.55
N VAL A 115 -31.95 -19.66 16.71
CA VAL A 115 -31.41 -19.06 15.49
C VAL A 115 -32.57 -18.83 14.52
N GLU A 116 -32.75 -17.60 14.06
CA GLU A 116 -33.73 -17.29 13.02
C GLU A 116 -33.40 -18.01 11.71
N ALA A 117 -34.40 -18.29 10.88
CA ALA A 117 -34.16 -18.86 9.56
C ALA A 117 -33.46 -17.84 8.65
N ASP A 118 -32.51 -18.29 7.83
CA ASP A 118 -31.74 -17.42 6.92
C ASP A 118 -32.66 -16.56 6.03
N GLU A 119 -33.78 -17.12 5.54
CA GLU A 119 -34.74 -16.39 4.70
C GLU A 119 -35.36 -15.17 5.38
N ASP A 120 -35.55 -15.23 6.70
CA ASP A 120 -36.13 -14.15 7.49
C ASP A 120 -35.14 -13.00 7.67
N MET A 121 -33.84 -13.30 7.68
CA MET A 121 -32.73 -12.35 7.81
C MET A 121 -32.41 -11.61 6.50
N LEU A 122 -32.92 -12.07 5.35
CA LEU A 122 -32.71 -11.41 4.06
C LEU A 122 -33.62 -10.20 3.88
N VAL A 123 -33.05 -9.06 3.47
CA VAL A 123 -33.82 -7.87 3.04
C VAL A 123 -34.81 -8.24 1.92
N PHE A 124 -34.35 -9.01 0.93
CA PHE A 124 -35.15 -9.54 -0.18
C PHE A 124 -35.37 -11.05 -0.03
N GLY A 125 -35.98 -11.45 1.08
CA GLY A 125 -36.32 -12.83 1.41
C GLY A 125 -37.76 -13.20 1.05
N LYS A 126 -38.37 -14.05 1.87
CA LYS A 126 -39.71 -14.62 1.63
C LYS A 126 -40.77 -13.53 1.42
N GLY A 127 -41.38 -13.52 0.24
CA GLY A 127 -42.38 -12.52 -0.15
C GLY A 127 -41.85 -11.09 -0.39
N ARG A 128 -40.53 -10.86 -0.26
CA ARG A 128 -39.88 -9.55 -0.45
C ARG A 128 -39.03 -9.58 -1.71
N GLY A 129 -39.63 -9.20 -2.84
CA GLY A 129 -38.93 -9.15 -4.13
C GLY A 129 -37.83 -8.08 -4.18
N ARG A 130 -36.75 -8.38 -4.91
CA ARG A 130 -35.72 -7.39 -5.26
C ARG A 130 -36.35 -6.31 -6.16
N PRO A 131 -35.99 -5.00 -6.01
CA PRO A 131 -36.47 -3.96 -6.90
C PRO A 131 -36.17 -4.28 -8.36
N SER A 132 -37.11 -4.02 -9.27
CA SER A 132 -37.00 -4.39 -10.69
C SER A 132 -35.80 -3.78 -11.43
N LYS A 133 -35.28 -2.64 -10.94
CA LYS A 133 -34.10 -1.96 -11.49
C LYS A 133 -32.78 -2.28 -10.78
N ALA A 134 -32.78 -3.18 -9.80
CA ALA A 134 -31.58 -3.46 -9.01
C ALA A 134 -30.59 -4.33 -9.79
N LEU A 135 -29.39 -3.80 -10.03
CA LEU A 135 -28.29 -4.49 -10.70
C LEU A 135 -27.86 -5.72 -9.91
N ASN A 136 -27.56 -6.85 -10.58
CA ASN A 136 -26.92 -7.99 -9.93
C ASN A 136 -25.42 -7.72 -9.65
N ALA A 137 -24.75 -8.61 -8.92
CA ALA A 137 -23.35 -8.44 -8.54
C ALA A 137 -22.43 -8.17 -9.74
N THR A 138 -22.57 -8.94 -10.83
CA THR A 138 -21.79 -8.76 -12.06
C THR A 138 -22.01 -7.39 -12.69
N ALA A 139 -23.26 -6.94 -12.78
CA ALA A 139 -23.61 -5.65 -13.35
C ALA A 139 -23.10 -4.48 -12.48
N VAL A 140 -23.06 -4.64 -11.15
CA VAL A 140 -22.42 -3.66 -10.26
C VAL A 140 -20.93 -3.58 -10.52
N VAL A 141 -20.22 -4.72 -10.61
CA VAL A 141 -18.79 -4.76 -10.92
C VAL A 141 -18.50 -4.09 -12.26
N GLN A 142 -19.24 -4.44 -13.31
CA GLN A 142 -19.10 -3.84 -14.64
C GLN A 142 -19.36 -2.34 -14.63
N LEU A 143 -20.38 -1.87 -13.92
CA LEU A 143 -20.67 -0.45 -13.78
C LEU A 143 -19.51 0.30 -13.11
N LEU A 144 -18.96 -0.25 -12.02
CA LEU A 144 -17.86 0.38 -11.29
C LEU A 144 -16.57 0.38 -12.12
N THR A 145 -16.25 -0.73 -12.81
CA THR A 145 -15.11 -0.82 -13.72
C THR A 145 -15.24 0.17 -14.87
N GLY A 146 -16.37 0.20 -15.57
CA GLY A 146 -16.60 1.12 -16.69
C GLY A 146 -16.51 2.59 -16.28
N ARG A 147 -17.03 2.95 -15.09
CA ARG A 147 -16.86 4.31 -14.53
C ARG A 147 -15.39 4.65 -14.27
N SER A 148 -14.62 3.70 -13.73
CA SER A 148 -13.19 3.88 -13.47
C SER A 148 -12.41 4.07 -14.78
N GLU A 149 -12.64 3.20 -15.77
CA GLU A 149 -12.00 3.27 -17.09
C GLU A 149 -12.33 4.57 -17.83
N GLN A 150 -13.58 5.01 -17.79
CA GLN A 150 -13.99 6.28 -18.38
C GLN A 150 -13.28 7.47 -17.72
N ARG A 151 -13.15 7.46 -16.38
CA ARG A 151 -12.43 8.52 -15.67
C ARG A 151 -10.95 8.54 -16.02
N LEU A 152 -10.31 7.36 -16.09
CA LEU A 152 -8.90 7.24 -16.47
C LEU A 152 -8.65 7.67 -17.92
N SER A 153 -9.56 7.35 -18.84
CA SER A 153 -9.43 7.76 -20.25
C SER A 153 -9.52 9.28 -20.40
N GLN A 154 -10.43 9.94 -19.67
CA GLN A 154 -10.57 11.40 -19.65
C GLN A 154 -9.34 12.11 -19.06
N LEU A 155 -8.56 11.43 -18.20
CA LEU A 155 -7.35 11.97 -17.59
C LEU A 155 -6.11 11.88 -18.48
N LYS A 156 -6.15 11.16 -19.61
CA LYS A 156 -5.02 11.07 -20.53
C LYS A 156 -4.62 12.46 -21.03
N PRO A 157 -3.36 12.87 -20.84
CA PRO A 157 -2.93 14.21 -21.20
C PRO A 157 -2.68 14.30 -22.72
N VAL A 158 -3.21 15.34 -23.34
CA VAL A 158 -3.04 15.64 -24.77
C VAL A 158 -2.32 16.98 -25.01
N ASP A 159 -2.12 17.75 -23.94
CA ASP A 159 -1.48 19.06 -23.95
C ASP A 159 -0.85 19.35 -22.57
N SER A 160 -0.22 20.52 -22.43
CA SER A 160 0.42 20.91 -21.17
C SER A 160 -0.57 21.13 -20.03
N GLY A 161 -1.80 21.57 -20.32
CA GLY A 161 -2.82 21.86 -19.30
C GLY A 161 -3.40 20.59 -18.69
N SER A 162 -3.77 19.65 -19.54
CA SER A 162 -4.21 18.29 -19.18
C SER A 162 -3.10 17.49 -18.48
N LEU A 163 -1.82 17.68 -18.85
CA LEU A 163 -0.71 17.09 -18.09
C LEU A 163 -0.59 17.68 -16.68
N ARG A 164 -0.71 19.01 -16.53
CA ARG A 164 -0.73 19.65 -15.20
C ARG A 164 -1.91 19.12 -14.37
N ARG A 165 -3.08 18.96 -14.99
CA ARG A 165 -4.26 18.38 -14.34
C ARG A 165 -4.01 16.93 -13.88
N LEU A 166 -3.51 16.07 -14.78
CA LEU A 166 -3.17 14.68 -14.45
C LEU A 166 -2.18 14.63 -13.27
N LYS A 167 -1.10 15.41 -13.31
CA LYS A 167 -0.09 15.43 -12.23
C LYS A 167 -0.69 15.87 -10.90
N ARG A 168 -1.60 16.85 -10.90
CA ARG A 168 -2.27 17.31 -9.69
C ARG A 168 -3.22 16.25 -9.13
N GLU A 169 -4.05 15.64 -9.98
CA GLU A 169 -5.07 14.68 -9.56
C GLU A 169 -4.50 13.30 -9.24
N MET A 170 -3.65 12.76 -10.10
CA MET A 170 -3.08 11.42 -9.95
C MET A 170 -1.76 11.40 -9.19
N GLY A 171 -1.07 12.54 -9.06
CA GLY A 171 0.24 12.58 -8.39
C GLY A 171 0.16 12.23 -6.90
N VAL A 172 -0.91 12.65 -6.21
CA VAL A 172 -1.17 12.26 -4.81
C VAL A 172 -1.37 10.76 -4.72
N SER A 173 -2.28 10.21 -5.53
CA SER A 173 -2.55 8.77 -5.57
C SER A 173 -1.32 7.96 -5.92
N LEU A 174 -0.50 8.40 -6.87
CA LEU A 174 0.74 7.73 -7.26
C LEU A 174 1.76 7.72 -6.11
N ARG A 175 1.91 8.82 -5.37
CA ARG A 175 2.80 8.85 -4.20
C ARG A 175 2.37 7.86 -3.12
N HIS A 176 1.08 7.82 -2.79
CA HIS A 176 0.54 6.85 -1.84
C HIS A 176 0.63 5.40 -2.37
N ALA A 177 0.43 5.22 -3.68
CA ALA A 177 0.57 3.91 -4.32
C ALA A 177 2.02 3.43 -4.44
N LEU A 178 3.00 4.32 -4.40
CA LEU A 178 4.41 3.91 -4.40
C LEU A 178 5.02 3.95 -3.00
N SER A 179 4.31 4.51 -2.03
CA SER A 179 4.85 4.86 -0.70
C SER A 179 6.17 5.61 -0.82
N ALA A 180 6.27 6.48 -1.83
CA ALA A 180 7.51 7.10 -2.26
C ALA A 180 7.36 8.62 -2.35
N GLU A 181 8.38 9.31 -1.84
CA GLU A 181 8.52 10.75 -1.94
C GLU A 181 9.54 11.12 -3.01
N VAL A 182 9.40 12.32 -3.57
CA VAL A 182 10.40 12.86 -4.50
C VAL A 182 11.58 13.35 -3.66
N PRO A 183 12.79 12.80 -3.85
CA PRO A 183 13.94 13.22 -3.07
C PRO A 183 14.34 14.66 -3.41
N THR A 184 14.82 15.38 -2.40
CA THR A 184 15.54 16.65 -2.55
C THR A 184 16.92 16.42 -3.16
N THR A 185 17.59 17.47 -3.64
CA THR A 185 18.93 17.35 -4.24
C THR A 185 19.96 16.84 -3.24
N GLU A 186 19.81 17.21 -1.97
CA GLU A 186 20.68 16.80 -0.85
C GLU A 186 20.50 15.31 -0.51
N GLN A 187 19.33 14.74 -0.81
CA GLN A 187 19.04 13.33 -0.60
C GLN A 187 19.50 12.45 -1.76
N LEU A 188 19.98 13.03 -2.88
CA LEU A 188 20.44 12.28 -4.05
C LEU A 188 21.89 11.83 -3.91
N PHE A 189 22.12 10.55 -4.16
CA PHE A 189 23.41 9.97 -4.46
C PHE A 189 23.59 9.89 -5.98
N ILE A 190 24.62 10.54 -6.51
CA ILE A 190 25.02 10.41 -7.91
C ILE A 190 26.51 10.12 -7.97
N ARG A 191 26.88 8.99 -8.57
CA ARG A 191 28.28 8.63 -8.81
C ARG A 191 28.51 8.39 -10.28
N ASN A 192 29.45 9.13 -10.88
CA ASN A 192 29.99 8.81 -12.19
C ASN A 192 30.99 7.65 -12.06
N THR A 193 30.72 6.55 -12.75
CA THR A 193 31.53 5.33 -12.74
C THR A 193 32.30 5.12 -14.06
N GLY A 194 32.06 5.95 -15.06
CA GLY A 194 32.72 5.85 -16.35
C GLY A 194 32.43 7.06 -17.23
N ARG A 195 33.45 7.47 -17.99
CA ARG A 195 33.35 8.62 -18.89
C ARG A 195 34.07 8.31 -20.20
N GLU A 196 33.34 8.39 -21.31
CA GLU A 196 33.88 8.22 -22.66
C GLU A 196 33.53 9.43 -23.52
N ARG A 197 34.52 9.98 -24.23
CA ARG A 197 34.32 11.12 -25.14
C ARG A 197 34.55 10.69 -26.58
N SER A 198 33.60 11.02 -27.45
CA SER A 198 33.72 10.89 -28.91
C SER A 198 33.77 12.26 -29.57
N ALA A 199 33.88 12.29 -30.91
CA ALA A 199 33.77 13.51 -31.68
C ALA A 199 32.37 14.18 -31.60
N LYS A 200 31.31 13.40 -31.34
CA LYS A 200 29.91 13.87 -31.41
C LYS A 200 29.25 14.05 -30.06
N TRP A 201 29.65 13.26 -29.07
CA TRP A 201 29.01 13.20 -27.76
C TRP A 201 29.99 12.78 -26.66
N LEU A 202 29.65 13.22 -25.45
CA LEU A 202 30.17 12.71 -24.19
C LEU A 202 29.19 11.69 -23.61
N THR A 203 29.68 10.53 -23.21
CA THR A 203 28.94 9.48 -22.53
C THR A 203 29.42 9.40 -21.08
N GLU A 204 28.48 9.45 -20.14
CA GLU A 204 28.73 9.29 -18.71
C GLU A 204 27.90 8.11 -18.17
N THR A 205 28.56 7.13 -17.57
CA THR A 205 27.91 6.03 -16.85
C THR A 205 27.74 6.45 -15.40
N LEU A 206 26.52 6.38 -14.90
CA LEU A 206 26.12 6.89 -13.60
C LEU A 206 25.46 5.80 -12.76
N LEU A 207 25.63 5.90 -11.45
CA LEU A 207 24.74 5.29 -10.46
C LEU A 207 23.98 6.40 -9.76
N ILE A 208 22.65 6.33 -9.80
CA ILE A 208 21.75 7.33 -9.20
C ILE A 208 20.94 6.63 -8.11
N GLY A 209 20.77 7.23 -6.94
CA GLY A 209 19.95 6.68 -5.86
C GLY A 209 19.71 7.69 -4.75
N ARG A 210 19.18 7.24 -3.63
CA ARG A 210 19.07 8.04 -2.41
C ARG A 210 20.18 7.68 -1.43
N VAL A 211 20.65 8.68 -0.70
CA VAL A 211 21.77 8.51 0.26
C VAL A 211 21.42 7.47 1.32
N GLU A 212 20.22 7.56 1.91
CA GLU A 212 19.82 6.75 3.06
C GLU A 212 19.20 5.38 2.73
N GLN A 213 18.71 5.18 1.50
CA GLN A 213 17.92 3.99 1.16
C GLN A 213 18.70 2.90 0.41
N GLY A 214 20.01 3.11 0.19
CA GLY A 214 20.92 2.08 -0.35
C GLY A 214 20.70 1.69 -1.82
N GLU A 215 19.54 1.97 -2.42
CA GLU A 215 19.28 1.60 -3.82
C GLU A 215 20.18 2.35 -4.81
N ARG A 216 20.55 1.70 -5.91
CA ARG A 216 21.35 2.30 -6.98
C ARG A 216 20.75 1.94 -8.32
N THR A 217 20.22 2.93 -9.03
CA THR A 217 19.74 2.83 -10.41
C THR A 217 20.89 3.11 -11.37
N PRO A 218 21.33 2.13 -12.16
CA PRO A 218 22.28 2.35 -13.25
C PRO A 218 21.68 3.27 -14.31
N ALA A 219 22.48 4.22 -14.77
CA ALA A 219 22.08 5.20 -15.75
C ALA A 219 23.21 5.54 -16.70
N VAL A 220 22.85 6.05 -17.87
CA VAL A 220 23.77 6.55 -18.89
C VAL A 220 23.28 7.91 -19.37
N LEU A 221 24.16 8.90 -19.35
CA LEU A 221 23.89 10.24 -19.82
C LEU A 221 24.74 10.54 -21.06
N LEU A 222 24.09 10.74 -22.21
CA LEU A 222 24.74 11.24 -23.42
C LEU A 222 24.51 12.73 -23.54
N SER A 223 25.59 13.49 -23.69
CA SER A 223 25.56 14.93 -23.92
C SER A 223 26.15 15.23 -25.31
N PRO A 224 25.42 15.96 -26.19
CA PRO A 224 25.95 16.35 -27.50
C PRO A 224 27.13 17.31 -27.32
N LEU A 225 28.06 17.36 -28.27
CA LEU A 225 29.17 18.31 -28.26
C LEU A 225 28.98 19.37 -29.36
N PRO A 226 29.07 20.68 -29.03
CA PRO A 226 29.19 21.26 -27.68
C PRO A 226 27.88 21.20 -26.88
N TYR A 227 27.96 21.26 -25.54
CA TYR A 227 26.80 21.49 -24.66
C TYR A 227 27.17 22.46 -23.53
N THR A 228 26.15 23.00 -22.87
CA THR A 228 26.27 23.86 -21.69
C THR A 228 25.47 23.28 -20.53
N ALA A 229 25.65 23.83 -19.32
CA ALA A 229 24.84 23.45 -18.16
C ALA A 229 23.33 23.72 -18.37
N ARG A 230 22.95 24.63 -19.26
CA ARG A 230 21.55 24.95 -19.59
C ARG A 230 20.97 24.09 -20.72
N THR A 231 21.77 23.20 -21.31
CA THR A 231 21.29 22.34 -22.39
C THR A 231 20.18 21.42 -21.86
N PRO A 232 18.99 21.40 -22.49
CA PRO A 232 17.85 20.62 -22.01
C PRO A 232 18.17 19.13 -21.98
N ALA A 233 17.66 18.43 -20.97
CA ALA A 233 17.82 16.99 -20.82
C ALA A 233 16.48 16.25 -20.98
N VAL A 234 16.52 15.06 -21.58
CA VAL A 234 15.37 14.17 -21.76
C VAL A 234 15.68 12.85 -21.09
N LEU A 235 14.81 12.43 -20.17
CA LEU A 235 14.82 11.07 -19.62
C LEU A 235 14.09 10.14 -20.58
N VAL A 236 14.77 9.10 -21.05
CA VAL A 236 14.20 8.04 -21.90
C VAL A 236 14.22 6.74 -21.12
N VAL A 237 13.04 6.15 -20.93
CA VAL A 237 12.85 4.89 -20.22
C VAL A 237 12.34 3.84 -21.21
N HIS A 238 12.90 2.64 -21.18
CA HIS A 238 12.54 1.54 -22.08
C HIS A 238 12.34 0.24 -21.29
N PRO A 239 11.35 -0.62 -21.61
CA PRO A 239 11.08 -1.87 -20.87
C PRO A 239 12.23 -2.88 -20.86
N LYS A 240 13.14 -2.79 -21.82
CA LYS A 240 14.37 -3.61 -21.91
C LYS A 240 15.61 -2.90 -21.33
N GLY A 241 15.41 -1.85 -20.53
CA GLY A 241 16.48 -1.03 -19.98
C GLY A 241 17.24 -0.21 -21.02
N ARG A 242 18.33 0.40 -20.58
CA ARG A 242 19.23 1.27 -21.36
C ARG A 242 19.91 0.54 -22.50
N THR A 243 20.11 -0.78 -22.41
CA THR A 243 20.73 -1.57 -23.48
C THR A 243 19.96 -1.46 -24.80
N ALA A 244 18.63 -1.34 -24.77
CA ALA A 244 17.84 -1.11 -25.99
C ALA A 244 18.03 0.28 -26.59
N LEU A 245 18.50 1.24 -25.79
CA LEU A 245 18.69 2.64 -26.18
C LEU A 245 20.13 2.94 -26.62
N PHE A 246 21.14 2.25 -26.08
CA PHE A 246 22.57 2.53 -26.38
C PHE A 246 23.39 1.30 -26.78
N GLY A 247 22.79 0.11 -26.82
CA GLY A 247 23.51 -1.16 -27.00
C GLY A 247 24.32 -1.57 -25.75
N ARG A 248 24.83 -2.81 -25.73
CA ARG A 248 25.53 -3.39 -24.56
C ARG A 248 26.73 -2.58 -24.07
N ALA A 249 27.44 -1.91 -24.98
CA ALA A 249 28.62 -1.10 -24.67
C ALA A 249 28.31 0.40 -24.53
N ASN A 250 27.03 0.80 -24.53
CA ASN A 250 26.60 2.20 -24.50
C ASN A 250 27.12 3.09 -25.66
N ARG A 251 27.52 2.46 -26.78
CA ARG A 251 28.16 3.11 -27.94
C ARG A 251 27.29 3.18 -29.18
N ARG A 252 26.09 2.60 -29.16
CA ARG A 252 25.16 2.54 -30.30
C ARG A 252 23.81 3.15 -29.93
N PRO A 253 23.71 4.50 -29.91
CA PRO A 253 22.45 5.17 -29.63
C PRO A 253 21.37 4.75 -30.64
N SER A 254 20.15 4.49 -30.15
CA SER A 254 18.99 4.15 -30.97
C SER A 254 18.58 5.34 -31.86
N PRO A 255 17.74 5.14 -32.90
CA PRO A 255 17.26 6.23 -33.74
C PRO A 255 16.65 7.40 -32.94
N LEU A 256 15.81 7.10 -31.94
CA LEU A 256 15.21 8.10 -31.05
C LEU A 256 16.29 8.92 -30.31
N VAL A 257 17.27 8.25 -29.71
CA VAL A 257 18.34 8.92 -28.96
C VAL A 257 19.18 9.80 -29.89
N ARG A 258 19.51 9.31 -31.10
CA ARG A 258 20.25 10.10 -32.09
C ARG A 258 19.50 11.37 -32.49
N GLU A 259 18.19 11.28 -32.70
CA GLU A 259 17.38 12.44 -33.07
C GLU A 259 17.30 13.47 -31.93
N LEU A 260 17.15 13.01 -30.68
CA LEU A 260 17.17 13.90 -29.52
C LEU A 260 18.52 14.62 -29.37
N LEU A 261 19.63 13.88 -29.53
CA LEU A 261 20.98 14.46 -29.52
C LEU A 261 21.18 15.47 -30.65
N ALA A 262 20.69 15.18 -31.86
CA ALA A 262 20.78 16.07 -33.03
C ALA A 262 19.97 17.36 -32.83
N LYS A 263 18.86 17.32 -32.08
CA LYS A 263 18.10 18.49 -31.62
C LYS A 263 18.77 19.24 -30.46
N GLY A 264 19.96 18.81 -30.05
CA GLY A 264 20.74 19.44 -29.00
C GLY A 264 20.33 19.05 -27.57
N HIS A 265 19.50 18.02 -27.39
CA HIS A 265 19.14 17.55 -26.05
C HIS A 265 20.21 16.62 -25.49
N ARG A 266 20.47 16.71 -24.18
CA ARG A 266 21.12 15.64 -23.43
C ARG A 266 20.12 14.51 -23.21
N VAL A 267 20.57 13.27 -23.25
CA VAL A 267 19.68 12.11 -23.10
C VAL A 267 20.16 11.28 -21.91
N LEU A 268 19.35 11.25 -20.85
CA LEU A 268 19.52 10.34 -19.73
C LEU A 268 18.68 9.10 -19.99
N ALA A 269 19.26 7.93 -19.79
CA ALA A 269 18.49 6.71 -19.67
C ALA A 269 18.90 5.94 -18.44
N ILE A 270 17.95 5.15 -17.94
CA ILE A 270 18.10 4.36 -16.74
C ILE A 270 17.80 2.89 -17.06
N ASP A 271 18.27 2.01 -16.19
CA ASP A 271 17.77 0.64 -16.07
C ASP A 271 16.75 0.61 -14.91
N PRO A 272 15.42 0.69 -15.19
CA PRO A 272 14.40 0.54 -14.15
C PRO A 272 14.52 -0.79 -13.39
N PHE A 273 13.83 -0.87 -12.26
CA PHE A 273 13.76 -2.08 -11.44
C PHE A 273 13.50 -3.35 -12.28
N LEU A 274 14.30 -4.40 -12.06
CA LEU A 274 14.26 -5.68 -12.77
C LEU A 274 14.55 -5.60 -14.28
N THR A 275 15.37 -4.63 -14.71
CA THR A 275 15.81 -4.53 -16.10
C THR A 275 17.30 -4.24 -16.19
N GLY A 276 17.96 -4.73 -17.25
CA GLY A 276 19.37 -4.42 -17.51
C GLY A 276 20.29 -4.83 -16.37
N GLU A 277 21.07 -3.89 -15.84
CA GLU A 277 21.94 -4.09 -14.66
C GLU A 277 21.20 -4.04 -13.32
N SER A 278 19.90 -3.75 -13.32
CA SER A 278 19.00 -3.76 -12.16
C SER A 278 18.16 -5.05 -12.05
N GLY A 279 18.45 -6.06 -12.88
CA GLY A 279 17.78 -7.37 -12.91
C GLY A 279 18.57 -8.48 -12.25
#